data_AF-A0A536DKR1-F1
#
_entry.id   AF-A0A536DKR1-F1
#
_cell.length_a   1.000
_cell.length_b   1.000
_cell.length_c   1.000
_cell.angle_alpha   90.00
_cell.angle_beta   90.00
_cell.angle_gamma   90.00
#
_symmetry.space_group_name_H-M   'P 1'
#
loop_
_entity.id
_entity.type
_entity.pdbx_description
1 polymer ?
#
loop_
_entity_poly.entity_id
_entity_poly.type
_entity_poly.pdbx_seq_one_letter_code
_entity_poly.pdbx_strand_id
1 'polypeptide(L)'
;MRVLMIAPPGAGKGTQGALIAAHFDVPHIATGDLLRDHVARQTDLGRAVRQHLERGELVPDEIVLDMVREAAVAAKAAGGGYVLDGVPRNMTQARALYLMGRELGMTAHVALHLAADDRELMRRLLARAALEGRSDDTEEVIRQRLKLYHDVTHPIVSWYGERGILLSVDAMRPVEQVAREILTALEAMRPVVDHVPEEEGRAIDFASLGVAFGHATSAASPSG
;
A
#
# COMPACT_ATOMS: atom_id res chain seq x y z
N MET A 1 -3.76 11.11 -11.59
CA MET A 1 -2.79 10.88 -10.49
C MET A 1 -2.83 9.41 -10.03
N ARG A 2 -1.70 8.79 -9.64
CA ARG A 2 -1.60 7.39 -9.18
C ARG A 2 -0.76 7.32 -7.91
N VAL A 3 -1.40 7.12 -6.76
CA VAL A 3 -0.76 7.13 -5.44
C VAL A 3 -0.87 5.75 -4.79
N LEU A 4 0.23 5.28 -4.21
CA LEU A 4 0.28 4.07 -3.40
C LEU A 4 0.60 4.46 -1.96
N MET A 5 -0.19 4.01 -1.00
CA MET A 5 -0.07 4.44 0.40
C MET A 5 0.60 3.40 1.28
N ILE A 6 1.64 3.82 2.00
CA ILE A 6 2.39 3.03 2.97
C ILE A 6 2.22 3.71 4.33
N ALA A 7 1.60 3.03 5.28
CA ALA A 7 1.39 3.64 6.59
C ALA A 7 1.14 2.55 7.63
N PRO A 8 1.58 2.77 8.88
CA PRO A 8 1.17 1.90 9.96
C PRO A 8 -0.36 2.03 10.21
N PRO A 9 -0.98 1.00 10.80
CA PRO A 9 -2.37 1.12 11.25
C PRO A 9 -2.50 2.32 12.20
N GLY A 10 -3.55 3.13 12.05
CA GLY A 10 -3.79 4.30 12.91
C GLY A 10 -3.18 5.62 12.41
N ALA A 11 -2.36 5.60 11.36
CA ALA A 11 -1.73 6.82 10.81
C ALA A 11 -2.68 7.71 9.98
N GLY A 12 -3.96 7.34 9.83
CA GLY A 12 -4.93 8.13 9.05
C GLY A 12 -4.92 7.86 7.55
N LYS A 13 -4.35 6.73 7.12
CA LYS A 13 -4.28 6.33 5.69
C LYS A 13 -5.63 6.37 4.97
N GLY A 14 -6.69 5.79 5.55
CA GLY A 14 -8.03 5.81 4.93
C GLY A 14 -8.57 7.23 4.74
N THR A 15 -8.40 8.09 5.76
CA THR A 15 -8.81 9.49 5.70
C THR A 15 -8.06 10.26 4.62
N GLN A 16 -6.73 10.16 4.61
CA GLN A 16 -5.92 10.86 3.61
C GLN A 16 -6.14 10.28 2.20
N GLY A 17 -6.31 8.96 2.08
CA GLY A 17 -6.58 8.30 0.81
C GLY A 17 -7.88 8.77 0.16
N ALA A 18 -8.95 8.87 0.95
CA ALA A 18 -10.23 9.39 0.48
C ALA A 18 -10.14 10.87 0.05
N LEU A 19 -9.41 11.70 0.81
CA LEU A 19 -9.18 13.11 0.46
C LEU A 19 -8.39 13.27 -0.85
N ILE A 20 -7.32 12.49 -1.04
CA ILE A 20 -6.54 12.49 -2.29
C ILE A 20 -7.41 12.04 -3.45
N ALA A 21 -8.16 10.94 -3.27
CA ALA A 21 -9.03 10.39 -4.31
C ALA A 21 -10.08 11.40 -4.77
N ALA A 22 -10.75 12.06 -3.82
CA ALA A 22 -11.72 13.11 -4.11
C ALA A 22 -11.09 14.34 -4.79
N HIS A 23 -9.90 14.76 -4.33
CA HIS A 23 -9.22 15.94 -4.89
C HIS A 23 -8.79 15.74 -6.35
N PHE A 24 -8.28 14.56 -6.69
CA PHE A 24 -7.80 14.25 -8.04
C PHE A 24 -8.83 13.57 -8.93
N ASP A 25 -10.07 13.37 -8.44
CA ASP A 25 -11.15 12.64 -9.13
C ASP A 25 -10.69 11.26 -9.63
N VAL A 26 -10.14 10.45 -8.72
CA VAL A 26 -9.65 9.10 -9.00
C VAL A 26 -10.23 8.09 -8.02
N PRO A 27 -10.37 6.81 -8.40
CA PRO A 27 -10.87 5.77 -7.50
C PRO A 27 -9.97 5.56 -6.28
N HIS A 28 -10.59 5.42 -5.10
CA HIS A 28 -9.93 4.97 -3.87
C HIS A 28 -10.09 3.46 -3.73
N ILE A 29 -8.98 2.73 -3.92
CA ILE A 29 -8.93 1.27 -3.85
C ILE A 29 -8.45 0.88 -2.45
N ALA A 30 -9.39 0.79 -1.51
CA ALA A 30 -9.14 0.42 -0.11
C ALA A 30 -9.31 -1.09 0.12
N THR A 31 -8.25 -1.88 -0.05
CA THR A 31 -8.34 -3.36 -0.01
C THR A 31 -8.87 -3.89 1.31
N GLY A 32 -8.55 -3.23 2.42
CA GLY A 32 -9.07 -3.60 3.74
C GLY A 32 -10.58 -3.42 3.87
N ASP A 33 -11.15 -2.38 3.27
CA ASP A 33 -12.60 -2.15 3.27
C ASP A 33 -13.31 -3.10 2.33
N LEU A 34 -12.74 -3.36 1.14
CA LEU A 34 -13.26 -4.36 0.21
C LEU A 34 -13.32 -5.76 0.85
N LEU A 35 -12.25 -6.20 1.54
CA LEU A 35 -12.23 -7.47 2.25
C LEU A 35 -13.26 -7.54 3.37
N ARG A 36 -13.42 -6.45 4.15
CA ARG A 36 -14.44 -6.37 5.21
C ARG A 36 -15.86 -6.42 4.66
N ASP A 37 -16.12 -5.76 3.54
CA ASP A 37 -17.40 -5.82 2.86
C ASP A 37 -17.72 -7.25 2.39
N HIS A 38 -16.75 -7.97 1.83
CA HIS A 38 -16.90 -9.39 1.50
C HIS A 38 -17.25 -10.25 2.73
N VAL A 39 -16.61 -10.00 3.89
CA VAL A 39 -16.92 -10.69 5.15
C VAL A 39 -18.34 -10.38 5.61
N ALA A 40 -18.75 -9.11 5.58
CA ALA A 40 -20.07 -8.65 5.98
C ALA A 40 -21.18 -9.24 5.11
N ARG A 41 -20.96 -9.30 3.79
CA ARG A 41 -21.85 -9.94 2.82
C ARG A 41 -21.78 -11.46 2.81
N GLN A 42 -20.90 -12.07 3.61
CA GLN A 42 -20.71 -13.52 3.71
C GLN A 42 -20.47 -14.18 2.33
N THR A 43 -19.63 -13.58 1.48
CA THR A 43 -19.23 -14.22 0.22
C THR A 43 -18.25 -15.37 0.46
N ASP A 44 -17.95 -16.20 -0.55
CA ASP A 44 -16.92 -17.24 -0.44
C ASP A 44 -15.56 -16.66 -0.05
N LEU A 45 -15.14 -15.60 -0.75
CA LEU A 45 -13.94 -14.83 -0.39
C LEU A 45 -14.00 -14.33 1.06
N GLY A 46 -15.13 -13.73 1.48
CA GLY A 46 -15.31 -13.22 2.83
C GLY A 46 -15.20 -14.31 3.90
N ARG A 47 -15.75 -15.51 3.64
CA ARG A 47 -15.59 -16.67 4.54
C ARG A 47 -14.13 -17.11 4.63
N ALA A 48 -13.42 -17.15 3.50
CA ALA A 48 -12.02 -17.58 3.45
C ALA A 48 -11.06 -16.64 4.20
N VAL A 49 -11.29 -15.32 4.12
CA VAL A 49 -10.35 -14.33 4.68
C VAL A 49 -10.70 -13.88 6.11
N ARG A 50 -11.88 -14.24 6.63
CA ARG A 50 -12.40 -13.78 7.92
C ARG A 50 -11.41 -13.97 9.07
N GLN A 51 -10.86 -15.18 9.21
CA GLN A 51 -9.97 -15.51 10.33
C GLN A 51 -8.68 -14.70 10.30
N HIS A 52 -8.13 -14.42 9.11
CA HIS A 52 -6.94 -13.57 8.99
C HIS A 52 -7.22 -12.14 9.48
N LEU A 53 -8.38 -11.57 9.14
CA LEU A 53 -8.75 -10.22 9.57
C LEU A 53 -8.96 -10.15 11.09
N GLU A 54 -9.69 -11.11 11.65
CA GLU A 54 -9.97 -11.21 13.09
C GLU A 54 -8.68 -11.35 13.93
N ARG A 55 -7.67 -12.05 13.39
CA ARG A 55 -6.36 -12.23 14.04
C ARG A 55 -5.36 -11.10 13.76
N GLY A 56 -5.74 -10.11 12.95
CA GLY A 56 -4.85 -9.03 12.52
C GLY A 56 -3.67 -9.51 11.65
N GLU A 57 -3.83 -10.64 10.97
CA GLU A 57 -2.86 -11.22 10.06
C GLU A 57 -3.02 -10.65 8.64
N LEU A 58 -2.03 -10.92 7.78
CA LEU A 58 -2.16 -10.63 6.35
C LEU A 58 -3.00 -11.72 5.68
N VAL A 59 -3.93 -11.28 4.82
CA VAL A 59 -4.57 -12.16 3.85
C VAL A 59 -3.51 -12.62 2.83
N PRO A 60 -3.57 -13.87 2.33
CA PRO A 60 -2.66 -14.36 1.31
C PRO A 60 -2.47 -13.39 0.13
N ASP A 61 -1.22 -13.27 -0.33
CA ASP A 61 -0.84 -12.28 -1.34
C ASP A 61 -1.61 -12.46 -2.65
N GLU A 62 -1.85 -13.71 -3.09
CA GLU A 62 -2.57 -14.03 -4.33
C GLU A 62 -3.97 -13.40 -4.36
N ILE A 63 -4.74 -13.57 -3.27
CA ILE A 63 -6.10 -13.04 -3.13
C ILE A 63 -6.07 -11.52 -3.25
N VAL A 64 -5.13 -10.90 -2.54
CA VAL A 64 -5.01 -9.44 -2.50
C VAL A 64 -4.58 -8.88 -3.84
N LEU A 65 -3.63 -9.53 -4.52
CA LEU A 65 -3.11 -9.10 -5.82
C LEU A 65 -4.15 -9.26 -6.93
N ASP A 66 -4.97 -10.31 -6.89
CA ASP A 66 -6.07 -10.49 -7.85
C ASP A 66 -7.12 -9.39 -7.72
N MET A 67 -7.55 -9.07 -6.50
CA MET A 67 -8.47 -7.96 -6.24
C MET A 67 -7.91 -6.62 -6.75
N VAL A 68 -6.61 -6.37 -6.53
CA VAL A 68 -5.96 -5.13 -6.96
C VAL A 68 -5.82 -5.10 -8.49
N ARG A 69 -5.55 -6.23 -9.14
CA ARG A 69 -5.50 -6.32 -10.61
C ARG A 69 -6.84 -5.94 -11.23
N GLU A 70 -7.93 -6.49 -10.73
CA GLU A 70 -9.28 -6.16 -11.20
C GLU A 70 -9.58 -4.66 -11.05
N ALA A 71 -9.29 -4.11 -9.87
CA ALA A 71 -9.48 -2.69 -9.60
C ALA A 71 -8.59 -1.78 -10.46
N ALA A 72 -7.34 -2.19 -10.72
CA ALA A 72 -6.43 -1.47 -11.60
C ALA A 72 -6.92 -1.46 -13.06
N VAL A 73 -7.42 -2.58 -13.57
CA VAL A 73 -8.01 -2.64 -14.92
C VAL A 73 -9.22 -1.72 -15.05
N ALA A 74 -10.12 -1.72 -14.05
CA ALA A 74 -11.25 -0.80 -14.01
C ALA A 74 -10.81 0.66 -13.96
N ALA A 75 -9.81 0.98 -13.12
CA ALA A 75 -9.23 2.31 -13.03
C ALA A 75 -8.57 2.75 -14.34
N LYS A 76 -7.94 1.83 -15.10
CA LYS A 76 -7.38 2.12 -16.43
C LYS A 76 -8.47 2.59 -17.38
N ALA A 77 -9.58 1.84 -17.43
CA ALA A 77 -10.72 2.16 -18.29
C ALA A 77 -11.37 3.49 -17.90
N ALA A 78 -11.25 3.90 -16.64
CA ALA A 78 -11.79 5.15 -16.09
C ALA A 78 -10.81 6.34 -16.11
N GLY A 79 -9.72 6.29 -16.90
CA GLY A 79 -8.78 7.42 -17.04
C GLY A 79 -7.41 7.23 -16.38
N GLY A 80 -7.12 6.04 -15.83
CA GLY A 80 -5.77 5.63 -15.48
C GLY A 80 -5.21 6.18 -14.16
N GLY A 81 -6.05 6.79 -13.33
CA GLY A 81 -5.71 7.27 -11.98
C GLY A 81 -6.20 6.35 -10.87
N TYR A 82 -5.57 6.39 -9.69
CA TYR A 82 -6.03 5.68 -8.50
C TYR A 82 -5.34 6.19 -7.22
N VAL A 83 -5.96 5.91 -6.08
CA VAL A 83 -5.30 5.87 -4.77
C VAL A 83 -5.39 4.45 -4.23
N LEU A 84 -4.26 3.79 -4.04
CA LEU A 84 -4.17 2.44 -3.57
C LEU A 84 -3.87 2.41 -2.07
N ASP A 85 -4.83 1.91 -1.30
CA ASP A 85 -4.82 1.94 0.15
C ASP A 85 -4.95 0.50 0.69
N GLY A 86 -3.94 0.04 1.40
CA GLY A 86 -3.96 -1.28 2.04
C GLY A 86 -3.02 -2.28 1.43
N VAL A 87 -2.39 -1.93 0.31
CA VAL A 87 -1.30 -2.64 -0.33
C VAL A 87 -0.28 -1.64 -0.85
N PRO A 88 1.00 -2.02 -0.94
CA PRO A 88 1.59 -3.28 -0.49
C PRO A 88 1.78 -3.30 1.03
N ARG A 89 1.71 -4.50 1.62
CA ARG A 89 2.01 -4.76 3.03
C ARG A 89 3.28 -5.59 3.23
N ASN A 90 3.85 -6.11 2.15
CA ASN A 90 5.12 -6.81 2.17
C ASN A 90 5.87 -6.58 0.84
N MET A 91 7.13 -7.02 0.79
CA MET A 91 7.98 -6.84 -0.40
C MET A 91 7.49 -7.63 -1.62
N THR A 92 6.85 -8.79 -1.42
CA THR A 92 6.26 -9.60 -2.50
C THR A 92 5.18 -8.81 -3.22
N GLN A 93 4.24 -8.23 -2.47
CA GLN A 93 3.20 -7.34 -3.00
C GLN A 93 3.80 -6.11 -3.67
N ALA A 94 4.82 -5.47 -3.08
CA ALA A 94 5.43 -4.28 -3.68
C ALA A 94 6.04 -4.57 -5.06
N ARG A 95 6.74 -5.70 -5.20
CA ARG A 95 7.30 -6.15 -6.50
C ARG A 95 6.20 -6.53 -7.49
N ALA A 96 5.19 -7.30 -7.06
CA ALA A 96 4.10 -7.71 -7.91
C ALA A 96 3.29 -6.52 -8.44
N LEU A 97 3.02 -5.52 -7.60
CA LEU A 97 2.35 -4.28 -8.00
C LEU A 97 3.17 -3.48 -9.01
N TYR A 98 4.49 -3.42 -8.86
CA TYR A 98 5.34 -2.77 -9.84
C TYR A 98 5.27 -3.47 -11.20
N LEU A 99 5.41 -4.80 -11.23
CA LEU A 99 5.34 -5.58 -12.47
C LEU A 99 3.97 -5.47 -13.14
N MET A 100 2.90 -5.59 -12.38
CA MET A 100 1.52 -5.38 -12.85
C MET A 100 1.33 -3.96 -13.40
N GLY A 101 1.82 -2.95 -12.68
CA GLY A 101 1.80 -1.57 -13.14
C GLY A 101 2.56 -1.36 -14.45
N ARG A 102 3.71 -2.02 -14.63
CA ARG A 102 4.47 -1.98 -15.90
C ARG A 102 3.69 -2.62 -17.04
N GLU A 103 3.13 -3.80 -16.81
CA GLU A 103 2.29 -4.54 -17.77
C GLU A 103 1.09 -3.69 -18.22
N LEU A 104 0.43 -3.00 -17.29
CA LEU A 104 -0.76 -2.22 -17.55
C LEU A 104 -0.48 -0.76 -17.98
N GLY A 105 0.76 -0.27 -17.94
CA GLY A 105 1.05 1.16 -18.12
C GLY A 105 0.51 2.03 -16.97
N MET A 106 0.42 1.46 -15.77
CA MET A 106 -0.22 2.04 -14.58
C MET A 106 0.69 2.03 -13.36
N THR A 107 2.01 2.19 -13.54
CA THR A 107 2.91 2.30 -12.38
C THR A 107 2.54 3.50 -11.50
N ALA A 108 2.68 3.34 -10.18
CA ALA A 108 2.44 4.44 -9.24
C ALA A 108 3.40 5.62 -9.52
N HIS A 109 2.87 6.83 -9.44
CA HIS A 109 3.68 8.05 -9.52
C HIS A 109 4.35 8.35 -8.19
N VAL A 110 3.63 8.08 -7.10
CA VAL A 110 4.07 8.41 -5.74
C VAL A 110 3.77 7.24 -4.81
N ALA A 111 4.76 6.84 -4.03
CA ALA A 111 4.60 6.05 -2.82
C ALA A 111 4.51 7.02 -1.63
N LEU A 112 3.30 7.26 -1.13
CA LEU A 112 3.04 8.15 -0.01
C LEU A 112 3.18 7.39 1.30
N HIS A 113 4.19 7.77 2.09
CA HIS A 113 4.42 7.25 3.43
C HIS A 113 3.90 8.21 4.50
N LEU A 114 3.05 7.71 5.40
CA LEU A 114 2.59 8.45 6.58
C LEU A 114 3.37 7.98 7.81
N ALA A 115 4.26 8.83 8.30
CA ALA A 115 5.09 8.53 9.47
C ALA A 115 4.39 8.98 10.76
N ALA A 116 4.36 8.12 11.77
CA ALA A 116 3.85 8.43 13.10
C ALA A 116 4.50 7.51 14.13
N ASP A 117 4.57 7.95 15.38
CA ASP A 117 5.13 7.15 16.47
C ASP A 117 4.13 6.13 17.02
N ASP A 118 4.65 4.99 17.48
CA ASP A 118 3.83 3.89 17.99
C ASP A 118 2.94 4.27 19.17
N ARG A 119 3.36 5.20 20.04
CA ARG A 119 2.56 5.60 21.21
C ARG A 119 1.29 6.33 20.76
N GLU A 120 1.43 7.24 19.82
CA GLU A 120 0.31 7.96 19.22
C GLU A 120 -0.57 7.03 18.39
N LEU A 121 0.02 6.09 17.63
CA LEU A 121 -0.73 5.09 16.86
C LEU A 121 -1.57 4.19 17.75
N MET A 122 -0.99 3.68 18.85
CA MET A 122 -1.73 2.91 19.87
C MET A 122 -2.90 3.71 20.43
N ARG A 123 -2.66 4.97 20.82
CA ARG A 123 -3.70 5.86 21.37
C ARG A 123 -4.85 6.05 20.38
N ARG A 124 -4.54 6.31 19.11
CA ARG A 124 -5.53 6.51 18.03
C ARG A 124 -6.35 5.25 17.77
N LEU A 125 -5.71 4.09 17.70
CA LEU A 125 -6.37 2.82 17.41
C LEU A 125 -7.31 2.39 18.54
N LEU A 126 -6.90 2.54 19.80
CA LEU A 126 -7.77 2.27 20.95
C LEU A 126 -8.97 3.22 21.01
N ALA A 127 -8.76 4.52 20.76
CA ALA A 127 -9.85 5.48 20.69
C ALA A 127 -10.85 5.14 19.57
N ARG A 128 -10.34 4.71 18.41
CA ARG A 128 -11.17 4.29 17.28
C ARG A 128 -11.96 3.02 17.59
N ALA A 129 -11.35 2.02 18.24
CA ALA A 129 -12.02 0.80 18.64
C ALA A 129 -13.24 1.09 19.55
N ALA A 130 -13.06 2.03 20.49
CA ALA A 130 -14.12 2.46 21.41
C ALA A 130 -15.26 3.21 20.70
N LEU A 131 -14.96 4.02 19.67
CA LEU A 131 -15.94 4.84 18.95
C LEU A 131 -16.69 4.07 17.85
N GLU A 132 -15.97 3.23 17.10
CA GLU A 132 -16.50 2.55 15.90
C GLU A 132 -16.96 1.12 16.16
N GLY A 133 -16.80 0.60 17.39
CA GLY A 133 -17.22 -0.77 17.72
C GLY A 133 -16.44 -1.86 16.95
N ARG A 134 -15.20 -1.57 16.54
CA ARG A 134 -14.32 -2.54 15.88
C ARG A 134 -13.87 -3.60 16.89
N SER A 135 -14.61 -4.70 16.95
CA SER A 135 -14.37 -5.81 17.89
C SER A 135 -13.03 -6.51 17.70
N ASP A 136 -12.36 -6.31 16.56
CA ASP A 136 -11.04 -6.84 16.23
C ASP A 136 -9.87 -5.92 16.65
N ASP A 137 -10.12 -4.67 17.03
CA ASP A 137 -9.08 -3.73 17.48
C ASP A 137 -8.85 -3.86 19.02
N THR A 138 -8.46 -5.05 19.50
CA THR A 138 -7.97 -5.21 20.89
C THR A 138 -6.53 -4.71 21.02
N GLU A 139 -6.07 -4.43 22.24
CA GLU A 139 -4.69 -3.98 22.45
C GLU A 139 -3.67 -4.98 21.90
N GLU A 140 -3.90 -6.28 22.09
CA GLU A 140 -3.06 -7.36 21.58
C GLU A 140 -3.02 -7.38 20.05
N VAL A 141 -4.19 -7.28 19.39
CA VAL A 141 -4.27 -7.25 17.92
C VAL A 141 -3.62 -6.00 17.37
N ILE A 142 -3.81 -4.85 18.02
CA ILE A 142 -3.15 -3.61 17.62
C ILE A 142 -1.63 -3.74 17.70
N ARG A 143 -1.10 -4.26 18.81
CA ARG A 143 0.35 -4.52 18.98
C ARG A 143 0.88 -5.46 17.90
N GLN A 144 0.14 -6.52 17.58
CA GLN A 144 0.50 -7.45 16.51
C GLN A 144 0.54 -6.75 15.14
N ARG A 145 -0.46 -5.91 14.82
CA ARG A 145 -0.51 -5.14 13.57
C ARG A 145 0.65 -4.15 13.45
N LEU A 146 1.02 -3.46 14.52
CA LEU A 146 2.18 -2.57 14.55
C LEU A 146 3.50 -3.33 14.39
N LYS A 147 3.67 -4.45 15.11
CA LYS A 147 4.85 -5.31 14.95
C LYS A 147 5.01 -5.80 13.52
N LEU A 148 3.93 -6.31 12.93
CA LEU A 148 3.90 -6.77 11.55
C LEU A 148 4.25 -5.65 10.56
N TYR A 149 3.73 -4.44 10.78
CA TYR A 149 4.11 -3.28 9.98
C TYR A 149 5.62 -3.05 10.01
N HIS A 150 6.22 -2.98 11.19
CA HIS A 150 7.66 -2.71 11.34
C HIS A 150 8.53 -3.80 10.71
N ASP A 151 8.17 -5.07 10.92
CA ASP A 151 8.98 -6.20 10.45
C ASP A 151 8.86 -6.43 8.94
N VAL A 152 7.68 -6.18 8.36
CA VAL A 152 7.34 -6.66 7.00
C VAL A 152 6.99 -5.53 6.05
N THR A 153 6.26 -4.50 6.50
CA THR A 153 5.80 -3.40 5.64
C THR A 153 6.81 -2.26 5.58
N HIS A 154 7.40 -1.86 6.70
CA HIS A 154 8.32 -0.72 6.78
C HIS A 154 9.54 -0.83 5.84
N PRO A 155 10.17 -2.00 5.60
CA PRO A 155 11.26 -2.13 4.63
C PRO A 155 10.91 -1.66 3.20
N ILE A 156 9.62 -1.63 2.86
CA ILE A 156 9.13 -1.15 1.56
C ILE A 156 9.37 0.37 1.39
N VAL A 157 9.41 1.13 2.50
CA VAL A 157 9.68 2.58 2.49
C VAL A 157 11.05 2.85 1.86
N SER A 158 12.11 2.16 2.33
CA SER A 158 13.46 2.28 1.76
C SER A 158 13.49 1.87 0.29
N TRP A 159 12.79 0.80 -0.08
CA TRP A 159 12.74 0.30 -1.46
C TRP A 159 12.14 1.33 -2.44
N TYR A 160 11.08 2.04 -2.05
CA TYR A 160 10.53 3.14 -2.86
C TYR A 160 11.38 4.41 -2.77
N GLY A 161 12.06 4.65 -1.65
CA GLY A 161 13.01 5.75 -1.48
C GLY A 161 14.15 5.68 -2.49
N GLU A 162 14.77 4.51 -2.64
CA GLU A 162 15.83 4.25 -3.64
C GLU A 162 15.35 4.45 -5.10
N ARG A 163 14.04 4.35 -5.35
CA ARG A 163 13.43 4.55 -6.68
C ARG A 163 13.05 6.01 -6.94
N GLY A 164 13.15 6.87 -5.95
CA GLY A 164 12.89 8.31 -6.06
C GLY A 164 11.41 8.68 -6.22
N ILE A 165 10.48 7.79 -5.84
CA ILE A 165 9.03 8.07 -5.87
C ILE A 165 8.40 8.16 -4.48
N LEU A 166 9.22 8.08 -3.42
CA LEU A 166 8.74 8.15 -2.04
C LEU A 166 8.48 9.60 -1.62
N LEU A 167 7.27 9.87 -1.14
CA LEU A 167 6.90 11.09 -0.43
C LEU A 167 6.57 10.70 1.02
N SER A 168 7.36 11.16 2.00
CA SER A 168 7.07 10.92 3.43
C SER A 168 6.49 12.17 4.09
N VAL A 169 5.40 11.99 4.84
CA VAL A 169 4.69 13.06 5.55
C VAL A 169 4.53 12.69 7.01
N ASP A 170 4.80 13.64 7.91
CA ASP A 170 4.53 13.50 9.34
C ASP A 170 3.01 13.53 9.60
N ALA A 171 2.47 12.40 10.05
CA ALA A 171 1.07 12.15 10.34
C ALA A 171 0.69 12.36 11.83
N MET A 172 1.62 12.86 12.65
CA MET A 172 1.34 13.26 14.04
C MET A 172 0.58 14.60 14.12
N ARG A 173 0.60 15.38 13.04
CA ARG A 173 -0.08 16.68 12.93
C ARG A 173 -1.60 16.55 12.74
N PRO A 174 -2.37 17.64 12.94
CA PRO A 174 -3.81 17.65 12.65
C PRO A 174 -4.13 17.19 11.22
N VAL A 175 -5.24 16.49 11.06
CA VAL A 175 -5.65 15.83 9.80
C VAL A 175 -5.65 16.81 8.63
N GLU A 176 -6.12 18.03 8.85
CA GLU A 176 -6.23 19.09 7.83
C GLU A 176 -4.86 19.62 7.40
N GLN A 177 -3.89 19.66 8.32
CA GLN A 177 -2.52 20.07 8.00
C GLN A 177 -1.81 18.98 7.19
N VAL A 178 -1.96 17.73 7.60
CA VAL A 178 -1.44 16.56 6.87
C VAL A 178 -2.02 16.53 5.46
N ALA A 179 -3.34 16.69 5.32
CA ALA A 179 -4.01 16.73 4.03
C ALA A 179 -3.48 17.86 3.14
N ARG A 180 -3.36 19.07 3.68
CA ARG A 180 -2.85 20.22 2.93
C ARG A 180 -1.43 19.99 2.42
N GLU A 181 -0.55 19.44 3.25
CA GLU A 181 0.82 19.12 2.85
C GLU A 181 0.86 18.08 1.73
N ILE A 182 0.12 16.98 1.88
CA ILE A 182 0.05 15.92 0.87
C ILE A 182 -0.45 16.49 -0.46
N LEU A 183 -1.58 17.19 -0.46
CA LEU A 183 -2.17 17.72 -1.69
C LEU A 183 -1.25 18.74 -2.36
N THR A 184 -0.60 19.61 -1.58
CA THR A 184 0.37 20.58 -2.12
C THR A 184 1.54 19.89 -2.79
N ALA A 185 2.09 18.85 -2.16
CA ALA A 185 3.21 18.08 -2.71
C ALA A 185 2.81 17.32 -3.98
N LEU A 186 1.64 16.67 -3.97
CA LEU A 186 1.14 15.93 -5.14
C LEU A 186 0.82 16.85 -6.33
N GLU A 187 0.27 18.03 -6.08
CA GLU A 187 0.01 19.04 -7.11
C GLU A 187 1.31 19.56 -7.75
N ALA A 188 2.35 19.79 -6.93
CA ALA A 188 3.66 20.20 -7.44
C ALA A 188 4.30 19.15 -8.36
N MET A 189 3.97 17.86 -8.17
CA MET A 189 4.48 16.76 -9.00
C MET A 189 3.66 16.55 -10.29
N ARG A 190 2.43 17.05 -10.36
CA ARG A 190 1.49 16.80 -11.46
C ARG A 190 2.05 17.15 -12.85
N PRO A 191 2.72 18.31 -13.07
CA PRO A 191 3.27 18.65 -14.38
C PRO A 191 4.36 17.69 -14.86
N VAL A 192 5.16 17.14 -13.93
CA VAL A 192 6.22 16.17 -14.26
C VAL A 192 5.60 14.83 -14.65
N VAL A 193 4.55 14.42 -13.95
CA VAL A 193 3.86 13.16 -14.17
C VAL A 193 3.09 13.14 -15.50
N ASP A 194 2.43 14.24 -15.86
CA ASP A 194 1.60 14.31 -17.06
C ASP A 194 2.43 14.40 -18.37
N HIS A 195 3.73 14.70 -18.28
CA HIS A 195 4.62 14.94 -19.43
C HIS A 195 5.74 13.90 -19.61
N VAL A 196 5.77 12.82 -18.82
CA VAL A 196 6.73 11.72 -19.04
C VAL A 196 6.15 10.76 -20.08
N PRO A 197 6.79 10.55 -21.25
CA PRO A 197 6.35 9.54 -22.21
C PRO A 197 6.36 8.16 -21.54
N GLU A 198 5.31 7.36 -21.75
CA GLU A 198 5.13 6.04 -21.13
C GLU A 198 6.33 5.09 -21.33
N GLU A 199 7.16 5.33 -22.36
CA GLU A 199 8.35 4.54 -22.69
C GLU A 199 9.60 4.88 -21.84
N GLU A 200 9.68 6.06 -21.22
CA GLU A 200 10.83 6.49 -20.40
C GLU A 200 10.66 6.18 -18.90
N GLY A 201 9.72 5.31 -18.54
CA GLY A 201 9.65 4.76 -17.19
C GLY A 201 10.95 3.99 -16.91
N ARG A 202 11.89 4.64 -16.22
CA ARG A 202 13.23 4.14 -15.83
C ARG A 202 13.28 2.61 -15.84
N ALA A 203 13.92 2.05 -16.86
CA ALA A 203 14.20 0.62 -16.91
C ALA A 203 15.02 0.27 -15.67
N ILE A 204 14.39 -0.43 -14.73
CA ILE A 204 15.08 -0.92 -13.53
C ILE A 204 15.82 -2.19 -13.95
N ASP A 205 17.14 -2.20 -13.77
CA ASP A 205 17.96 -3.38 -13.95
C ASP A 205 17.73 -4.38 -12.81
N PHE A 206 16.94 -5.42 -13.10
CA PHE A 206 16.68 -6.53 -12.18
C PHE A 206 17.86 -7.51 -12.04
N ALA A 207 18.89 -7.44 -12.88
CA ALA A 207 20.04 -8.35 -12.81
C ALA A 207 20.87 -8.14 -11.52
N SER A 208 20.86 -6.91 -10.98
CA SER A 208 21.54 -6.60 -9.72
C SER A 208 20.91 -7.22 -8.46
N LEU A 209 19.65 -7.70 -8.54
CA LEU A 209 18.90 -8.20 -7.38
C LEU A 209 19.24 -9.65 -6.98
N GLY A 210 19.83 -10.45 -7.88
CA GLY A 210 20.25 -11.82 -7.55
C GLY A 210 21.42 -11.88 -6.57
N VAL A 211 22.27 -10.85 -6.57
CA VAL A 211 23.50 -10.81 -5.78
C VAL A 211 23.24 -10.34 -4.34
N ALA A 212 22.26 -9.46 -4.13
CA ALA A 212 21.93 -8.91 -2.81
C ALA A 212 21.12 -9.87 -1.90
N PHE A 213 20.56 -10.96 -2.46
CA PHE A 213 19.69 -11.89 -1.72
C PHE A 213 20.03 -13.38 -1.93
N GLY A 214 21.33 -13.70 -2.00
CA GLY A 214 21.83 -15.03 -1.63
C GLY A 214 21.13 -16.21 -2.31
N HIS A 215 20.84 -16.13 -3.62
CA HIS A 215 20.65 -17.35 -4.38
C HIS A 215 22.02 -17.98 -4.55
N ALA A 216 22.35 -18.93 -3.66
CA ALA A 216 23.37 -19.92 -3.95
C ALA A 216 22.93 -20.63 -5.23
N THR A 217 23.58 -20.29 -6.34
CA THR A 217 23.62 -21.13 -7.52
C THR A 217 24.22 -22.45 -7.08
N SER A 218 23.35 -23.43 -6.80
CA SER A 218 23.71 -24.84 -6.87
C SER A 218 24.02 -25.15 -8.34
N ALA A 219 25.22 -24.79 -8.77
CA ALA A 219 25.79 -25.31 -9.99
C ALA A 219 26.25 -26.73 -9.69
N ALA A 220 25.42 -27.68 -10.13
CA ALA A 220 25.77 -29.08 -10.21
C ALA A 220 27.14 -29.25 -10.91
N SER A 221 28.00 -30.06 -10.29
CA SER A 221 29.25 -30.54 -10.89
C SER A 221 28.94 -31.31 -12.18
N PRO A 222 29.66 -31.10 -13.29
CA PRO A 222 29.66 -32.09 -14.35
C PRO A 222 30.59 -33.23 -13.93
N SER A 223 29.99 -34.41 -13.79
CA SER A 223 30.68 -35.67 -14.03
C SER A 223 30.76 -35.85 -15.55
N GLY A 224 31.96 -36.11 -16.06
CA GLY A 224 32.25 -36.29 -17.49
C GLY A 224 33.65 -35.87 -17.83
#